data_AF-A0A352XEM3-F1
#
_entry.id   AF-A0A352XEM3-F1
#
_cell.length_a   1.000
_cell.length_b   1.000
_cell.length_c   1.000
_cell.angle_alpha   90.00
_cell.angle_beta   90.00
_cell.angle_gamma   90.00
#
_symmetry.space_group_name_H-M   'P 1'
#
loop_
_entity.id
_entity.type
_entity.pdbx_description
1 polymer ?
#
loop_
_entity_poly.entity_id
_entity_poly.type
_entity_poly.pdbx_seq_one_letter_code
_entity_poly.pdbx_strand_id
1 'polypeptide(L)'
;MVSDSSLFFKTNWNPLSQTQLIALLKCLVYLQSLPEAALEEAAEELEKIADFYSDRLPQTNLPTNPVSSIKGKLKAAQVRPPIVLEA
;
A
#
# COMPACT_ATOMS: atom_id res chain seq x y z
N MET A 1 -30.72 -19.93 -16.22
CA MET A 1 -29.56 -20.69 -15.72
C MET A 1 -28.78 -19.72 -14.86
N VAL A 2 -28.85 -19.86 -13.54
CA VAL A 2 -28.08 -19.02 -12.61
C VAL A 2 -26.65 -19.56 -12.67
N SER A 3 -25.68 -18.72 -13.08
CA SER A 3 -24.27 -19.09 -12.99
C SER A 3 -23.94 -19.27 -11.51
N ASP A 4 -23.70 -20.52 -11.10
CA ASP A 4 -23.17 -20.85 -9.79
C ASP A 4 -21.72 -20.36 -9.72
N SER A 5 -21.56 -19.07 -9.43
CA SER A 5 -20.27 -18.44 -9.15
C SER A 5 -19.76 -18.95 -7.79
N SER A 6 -19.02 -20.05 -7.82
CA SER A 6 -18.36 -20.57 -6.61
C SER A 6 -17.11 -19.73 -6.32
N LEU A 7 -17.15 -18.93 -5.25
CA LEU A 7 -15.97 -18.22 -4.73
C LEU A 7 -15.02 -19.23 -4.10
N PHE A 8 -13.94 -19.56 -4.80
CA PHE A 8 -12.87 -20.38 -4.26
C PHE A 8 -11.90 -19.50 -3.45
N PHE A 9 -12.08 -19.48 -2.12
CA PHE A 9 -11.08 -18.92 -1.23
C PHE A 9 -9.85 -19.84 -1.20
N LYS A 10 -8.87 -19.54 -2.05
CA LYS A 10 -7.55 -20.18 -2.00
C LYS A 10 -6.72 -19.55 -0.90
N THR A 11 -7.14 -19.78 0.32
CA THR A 11 -6.43 -19.40 1.53
C THR A 11 -5.29 -20.39 1.72
N ASN A 12 -4.10 -20.02 1.25
CA ASN A 12 -2.85 -20.55 1.78
C ASN A 12 -2.76 -20.10 3.25
N TRP A 13 -3.56 -20.72 4.11
CA TRP A 13 -3.56 -20.46 5.54
C TRP A 13 -2.22 -20.95 6.07
N ASN A 14 -1.24 -20.07 6.17
CA ASN A 14 -0.34 -20.16 7.30
C ASN A 14 -1.21 -20.26 8.56
N PRO A 15 -0.82 -21.05 9.57
CA PRO A 15 -1.65 -21.24 10.76
C PRO A 15 -1.95 -19.87 11.36
N LEU A 16 -3.18 -19.38 11.13
CA LEU A 16 -3.59 -18.08 11.62
C LEU A 16 -3.66 -18.18 13.13
N SER A 17 -3.09 -17.17 13.79
CA SER A 17 -3.30 -17.03 15.22
C SER A 17 -4.79 -16.82 15.52
N GLN A 18 -5.23 -17.23 16.70
CA GLN A 18 -6.61 -17.04 17.15
C GLN A 18 -7.08 -15.58 17.01
N THR A 19 -6.20 -14.62 17.26
CA THR A 19 -6.46 -13.19 17.10
C THR A 19 -6.78 -12.81 15.65
N GLN A 20 -6.07 -13.37 14.68
CA GLN A 20 -6.32 -13.13 13.26
C GLN A 20 -7.65 -13.74 12.80
N LEU A 21 -8.01 -14.91 13.31
CA LEU A 21 -9.31 -15.53 13.04
C LEU A 21 -10.46 -14.70 13.58
N ILE A 22 -10.33 -14.17 14.80
CA ILE A 22 -11.33 -13.26 15.39
C ILE A 22 -11.46 -11.97 14.56
N ALA A 23 -10.33 -11.40 14.11
CA ALA A 23 -10.34 -10.23 13.26
C ALA A 23 -11.05 -10.50 11.92
N LEU A 24 -10.76 -11.65 11.29
CA LEU A 24 -11.42 -12.05 10.04
C LEU A 24 -12.94 -12.16 10.22
N LEU A 25 -13.39 -12.83 11.29
CA LEU A 25 -14.82 -12.95 11.59
C LEU A 25 -15.49 -11.59 11.78
N LYS A 26 -14.83 -10.66 12.47
CA LYS A 26 -15.33 -9.28 12.60
C LYS A 26 -15.46 -8.59 11.24
N CYS A 27 -14.44 -8.70 10.39
CA CYS A 27 -14.48 -8.13 9.03
C CYS A 27 -15.65 -8.69 8.21
N LEU A 28 -15.91 -10.01 8.28
CA LEU A 28 -17.04 -10.63 7.58
C LEU A 28 -18.39 -10.11 8.08
N VAL A 29 -18.53 -9.93 9.40
CA VAL A 29 -19.75 -9.33 9.99
C VAL A 29 -19.94 -7.88 9.53
N TYR A 30 -18.87 -7.08 9.47
CA TYR A 30 -18.95 -5.72 8.96
C TYR A 30 -19.33 -5.68 7.48
N LEU A 31 -18.75 -6.54 6.65
CA LEU A 31 -19.07 -6.63 5.22
C LEU A 31 -20.55 -6.99 4.99
N GLN A 32 -21.13 -7.87 5.80
CA GLN A 32 -22.55 -8.21 5.70
C GLN A 32 -23.50 -7.04 6.04
N SER A 33 -23.03 -6.05 6.80
CA SER A 33 -23.84 -4.87 7.15
C SER A 33 -23.83 -3.78 6.09
N LEU A 34 -22.98 -3.91 5.06
CA LEU A 34 -22.86 -2.93 3.98
C LEU A 34 -23.90 -3.17 2.88
N PRO A 35 -24.38 -2.10 2.21
CA PRO A 35 -25.23 -2.23 1.03
C PRO A 35 -24.51 -2.97 -0.11
N GLU A 36 -25.26 -3.76 -0.89
CA GLU A 36 -24.73 -4.53 -2.03
C GLU A 36 -23.99 -3.63 -3.04
N ALA A 37 -24.55 -2.45 -3.36
CA ALA A 37 -23.91 -1.49 -4.26
C ALA A 37 -22.53 -0.99 -3.77
N ALA A 38 -22.35 -0.87 -2.45
CA ALA A 38 -21.06 -0.46 -1.87
C ALA A 38 -20.03 -1.60 -1.93
N LEU A 39 -20.50 -2.86 -1.85
CA LEU A 39 -19.64 -4.03 -2.02
C LEU A 39 -19.22 -4.22 -3.48
N GLU A 40 -20.12 -3.95 -4.42
CA GLU A 40 -19.86 -3.99 -5.86
C GLU A 40 -18.82 -2.93 -6.25
N GLU A 41 -19.02 -1.67 -5.85
CA GLU A 41 -18.05 -0.59 -6.08
C GLU A 41 -16.67 -0.93 -5.49
N ALA A 42 -16.64 -1.44 -4.24
CA ALA A 42 -15.39 -1.84 -3.61
C ALA A 42 -14.68 -2.98 -4.34
N ALA A 43 -15.44 -3.94 -4.88
CA ALA A 43 -14.88 -5.06 -5.65
C ALA A 43 -14.24 -4.55 -6.96
N GLU A 44 -14.93 -3.67 -7.70
CA GLU A 44 -14.41 -3.07 -8.94
C GLU A 44 -13.12 -2.27 -8.69
N GLU A 45 -13.10 -1.44 -7.64
CA GLU A 45 -11.92 -0.62 -7.32
C GLU A 45 -10.73 -1.48 -6.89
N LEU A 46 -10.96 -2.57 -6.13
CA LEU A 46 -9.91 -3.50 -5.76
C LEU A 46 -9.35 -4.26 -6.97
N GLU A 47 -10.19 -4.61 -7.95
CA GLU A 47 -9.75 -5.22 -9.21
C GLU A 47 -8.88 -4.24 -10.01
N LYS A 48 -9.30 -2.99 -10.16
CA LYS A 48 -8.50 -1.93 -10.81
C LYS A 48 -7.14 -1.74 -10.14
N ILE A 49 -7.10 -1.79 -8.80
CA ILE A 49 -5.85 -1.72 -8.03
C ILE A 49 -4.98 -2.95 -8.31
N ALA A 50 -5.55 -4.15 -8.29
CA ALA A 50 -4.81 -5.38 -8.57
C ALA A 50 -4.20 -5.35 -9.98
N ASP A 51 -4.97 -4.93 -10.98
CA ASP A 51 -4.53 -4.77 -12.37
C ASP A 51 -3.45 -3.68 -12.50
N PHE A 52 -3.60 -2.56 -11.79
CA PHE A 52 -2.58 -1.51 -11.78
C PHE A 52 -1.23 -2.01 -11.26
N TYR A 53 -1.25 -2.91 -10.28
CA TYR A 53 -0.05 -3.47 -9.66
C TYR A 53 0.43 -4.79 -10.29
N SER A 54 -0.38 -5.48 -11.11
CA SER A 54 0.02 -6.72 -11.78
C SER A 54 1.18 -6.49 -12.75
N ASP A 55 1.19 -5.35 -13.43
CA ASP A 55 2.27 -4.93 -14.34
C ASP A 55 3.46 -4.31 -13.60
N ARG A 56 3.30 -4.03 -12.29
CA ARG A 56 4.28 -3.39 -11.42
C ARG A 56 4.84 -4.35 -10.38
N LEU A 57 5.16 -5.57 -10.82
CA LEU A 57 6.07 -6.45 -10.08
C LEU A 57 7.19 -5.59 -9.47
N PRO A 58 7.47 -5.71 -8.16
CA PRO A 58 8.54 -4.94 -7.57
C PRO A 58 9.78 -5.25 -8.40
N GLN A 59 10.38 -4.20 -8.98
CA GLN A 59 11.76 -4.32 -9.39
C GLN A 59 12.56 -4.54 -8.11
N THR A 60 12.64 -5.81 -7.69
CA THR A 60 13.52 -6.34 -6.63
C THR A 60 14.99 -6.17 -7.01
N ASN A 61 15.26 -5.46 -8.11
CA ASN A 61 16.57 -4.99 -8.56
C ASN A 61 16.81 -3.52 -8.21
N LEU A 62 16.19 -2.98 -7.15
CA LEU A 62 16.79 -1.83 -6.48
C LEU A 62 18.18 -2.28 -6.03
N PRO A 63 19.29 -1.68 -6.54
CA PRO A 63 20.58 -1.99 -6.00
C PRO A 63 20.50 -1.65 -4.52
N THR A 64 20.59 -2.67 -3.68
CA THR A 64 20.86 -2.53 -2.26
C THR A 64 22.29 -1.99 -2.17
N ASN A 65 22.49 -0.74 -2.58
CA ASN A 65 23.65 -0.01 -2.16
C ASN A 65 23.48 0.11 -0.65
N PRO A 66 24.35 -0.55 0.15
CA PRO A 66 24.30 -0.33 1.58
C PRO A 66 24.37 1.17 1.79
N VAL A 67 23.47 1.71 2.62
CA VAL A 67 23.45 3.13 2.97
C VAL A 67 24.82 3.46 3.56
N SER A 68 25.74 3.87 2.69
CA SER A 68 27.07 4.26 3.10
C SER A 68 26.89 5.62 3.75
N SER A 69 27.17 5.67 5.05
CA SER A 69 27.12 6.93 5.79
C SER A 69 28.10 7.90 5.15
N ILE A 70 27.59 8.87 4.38
CA ILE A 70 28.40 9.94 3.82
C ILE A 70 28.73 10.91 4.95
N LYS A 71 29.93 10.77 5.53
CA LYS A 71 30.47 11.74 6.49
C LYS A 71 31.06 12.92 5.71
N GLY A 72 30.29 14.01 5.62
CA GLY A 72 30.75 15.30 5.07
C GLY A 72 30.87 16.35 6.16
N LYS A 73 31.83 17.27 6.04
CA LYS A 73 31.87 18.50 6.85
C LYS A 73 31.03 19.56 6.15
N LEU A 74 29.94 19.99 6.79
CA LEU A 74 29.18 21.15 6.33
C LEU A 74 30.08 22.39 6.41
N LYS A 75 30.23 23.12 5.30
CA LYS A 75 30.91 24.42 5.32
C LYS A 75 30.06 25.39 6.13
N ALA A 76 30.71 26.26 6.91
CA ALA A 76 30.05 27.26 7.73
C ALA A 76 29.12 28.14 6.87
N ALA A 77 27.97 28.51 7.44
CA ALA A 77 27.02 29.41 6.79
C ALA A 77 27.72 30.74 6.47
N GLN A 78 27.92 31.01 5.17
CA GLN A 78 28.49 32.28 4.72
C GLN A 78 27.36 33.30 4.63
N VAL A 79 27.30 34.20 5.62
CA VAL A 79 26.37 35.35 5.58
C VAL A 79 26.80 36.26 4.44
N ARG A 80 25.92 36.45 3.45
CA ARG A 80 26.15 37.41 2.37
C ARG A 80 25.84 38.82 2.90
N PRO A 81 26.63 39.84 2.50
CA PRO A 81 26.31 41.22 2.84
C PRO A 81 24.98 41.64 2.20
N PRO A 82 24.18 42.50 2.87
CA PRO A 82 22.92 42.98 2.34
C PRO A 82 23.14 43.77 1.06
N ILE A 83 22.29 43.52 0.07
CA ILE A 83 22.29 44.27 -1.20
C ILE A 83 21.64 45.63 -0.92
N VAL A 84 22.42 46.69 -1.01
CA VAL A 84 21.90 48.07 -1.03
C VAL A 84 21.53 48.37 -2.47
N LEU A 85 20.24 48.58 -2.74
CA LEU A 85 19.80 49.17 -3.99
C LEU A 85 19.93 50.69 -3.82
N GLU A 86 20.82 51.32 -4.59
CA GLU A 86 20.88 52.78 -4.64
C GLU A 86 19.62 53.32 -5.32
N ALA A 87 19.06 54.37 -4.71
CA ALA A 87 17.80 55.01 -5.10
C ALA A 87 17.98 56.03 -6.22
#